data_AF-A0A0C2M8N2-F1
#
_entry.id   AF-A0A0C2M8N2-F1
#
_cell.length_a   1.000
_cell.length_b   1.000
_cell.length_c   1.000
_cell.angle_alpha   90.00
_cell.angle_beta   90.00
_cell.angle_gamma   90.00
#
_symmetry.space_group_name_H-M   'P 1'
#
loop_
_entity.id
_entity.type
_entity.pdbx_description
1 polymer ?
#
loop_
_entity_poly.entity_id
_entity_poly.type
_entity_poly.pdbx_seq_one_letter_code
_entity_poly.pdbx_strand_id
1 'polypeptide(L)'
;MLVSDMEDQGYACVKYLSDFDECKRAKESIERSKCIQFNGQPVKCRITKVYNLYFMRLATILIIVMNKYCFRKNQLCHCLTETVFKKTSLARVYVLNEHVLWKSIRNEMIRRILVVSKFSDAGRKYAAQLYLSNINSICVNYVQDTREGTCCFHRLMDQILRCPSAAVYLVENGFLCKMIDVISNLLKAIGVEAGADLILIYERDRNKLDDVRWIFKIETLIIYCLRASFNEIGSFAKFKSQVADAGRRLVQVCFEFDDMQPMNWLFKKYNEEMYQFMYLLYDDIFIVIPEIVTLLISYNDIATEILELFLKRFAEDIDRISEDSKDVPVVQKIIKYCNIYKDSFSIFNISHRVFIDIFMDCCVKDTLSQSINDKVFGDVKMLMWIARPAVTTISYFSA
;
A
#
# COMPACT_ATOMS: atom_id res chain seq x y z
N MET A 1 5.81 -25.34 -27.80
CA MET A 1 4.54 -24.74 -28.25
C MET A 1 3.61 -24.43 -27.08
N LEU A 2 3.23 -25.39 -26.23
CA LEU A 2 2.34 -25.09 -25.09
C LEU A 2 2.95 -24.10 -24.08
N VAL A 3 4.25 -24.21 -23.77
CA VAL A 3 4.92 -23.30 -22.83
C VAL A 3 5.01 -21.88 -23.38
N SER A 4 5.44 -21.73 -24.65
CA SER A 4 5.51 -20.41 -25.31
C SER A 4 4.14 -19.73 -25.40
N ASP A 5 3.07 -20.48 -25.69
CA ASP A 5 1.71 -19.92 -25.72
C ASP A 5 1.26 -19.44 -24.33
N MET A 6 1.57 -20.20 -23.27
CA MET A 6 1.30 -19.78 -21.89
C MET A 6 2.10 -18.52 -21.52
N GLU A 7 3.37 -18.42 -21.91
CA GLU A 7 4.22 -17.25 -21.66
C GLU A 7 3.71 -16.01 -22.39
N ASP A 8 3.32 -16.13 -23.66
CA ASP A 8 2.90 -15.01 -24.49
C ASP A 8 1.46 -14.57 -24.22
N GLN A 9 0.54 -15.53 -24.16
CA GLN A 9 -0.91 -15.27 -24.11
C GLN A 9 -1.49 -15.36 -22.69
N GLY A 10 -0.78 -16.03 -21.77
CA GLY A 10 -1.29 -16.39 -20.45
C GLY A 10 -2.20 -17.63 -20.46
N TYR A 11 -2.28 -18.36 -21.58
CA TYR A 11 -3.03 -19.60 -21.70
C TYR A 11 -2.50 -20.47 -22.84
N ALA A 12 -2.76 -21.78 -22.79
CA ALA A 12 -2.55 -22.68 -23.91
C ALA A 12 -3.75 -23.63 -24.09
N CYS A 13 -4.05 -23.96 -25.35
CA CYS A 13 -5.12 -24.89 -25.69
C CYS A 13 -4.60 -26.32 -25.70
N VAL A 14 -5.04 -27.14 -24.74
CA VAL A 14 -4.56 -28.53 -24.59
C VAL A 14 -5.41 -29.53 -25.36
N LYS A 15 -6.72 -29.27 -25.51
CA LYS A 15 -7.66 -30.12 -26.25
C LYS A 15 -8.65 -29.25 -27.02
N TYR A 16 -9.00 -29.66 -28.23
CA TYR A 16 -9.85 -28.90 -29.16
C TYR A 16 -10.91 -29.81 -29.78
N LEU A 17 -12.15 -29.33 -29.90
CA LEU A 17 -13.30 -30.04 -30.50
C LEU A 17 -13.51 -31.46 -29.94
N SER A 18 -13.64 -31.58 -28.63
CA SER A 18 -13.99 -32.84 -27.97
C SER A 18 -15.26 -32.68 -27.15
N ASP A 19 -15.91 -33.78 -26.80
CA ASP A 19 -17.08 -33.72 -25.94
C ASP A 19 -16.73 -33.20 -24.54
N PHE A 20 -17.75 -32.69 -23.85
CA PHE A 20 -17.59 -32.06 -22.55
C PHE A 20 -17.02 -33.03 -21.49
N ASP A 21 -17.45 -34.29 -21.51
CA ASP A 21 -17.03 -35.29 -20.52
C ASP A 21 -15.57 -35.68 -20.71
N GLU A 22 -15.13 -35.83 -21.96
CA GLU A 22 -13.72 -35.99 -22.30
C GLU A 22 -12.86 -34.80 -21.85
N CYS A 23 -13.34 -33.57 -22.07
CA CYS A 23 -12.64 -32.38 -21.61
C CYS A 23 -12.58 -32.33 -20.08
N LYS A 24 -13.64 -32.77 -19.39
CA LYS A 24 -13.69 -32.87 -17.94
C LYS A 24 -12.72 -33.92 -17.40
N ARG A 25 -12.67 -35.12 -18.01
CA ARG A 25 -11.69 -36.16 -17.67
C ARG A 25 -10.25 -35.66 -17.87
N ALA A 26 -9.98 -34.97 -18.99
CA ALA A 26 -8.66 -34.40 -19.26
C ALA A 26 -8.30 -33.30 -18.25
N LYS A 27 -9.22 -32.38 -17.95
CA LYS A 27 -9.05 -31.36 -16.91
C LYS A 27 -8.68 -31.99 -15.58
N GLU A 28 -9.46 -32.96 -15.11
CA GLU A 28 -9.22 -33.64 -13.83
C GLU A 28 -7.87 -34.37 -13.83
N SER A 29 -7.49 -35.01 -14.94
CA SER A 29 -6.20 -35.68 -15.07
C SER A 29 -5.02 -34.70 -15.01
N ILE A 30 -5.13 -33.53 -15.65
CA ILE A 30 -4.10 -32.49 -15.64
C ILE A 30 -3.99 -31.86 -14.25
N GLU A 31 -5.12 -31.48 -13.64
CA GLU A 31 -5.14 -30.83 -12.32
C GLU A 31 -4.71 -31.77 -11.18
N ARG A 32 -4.91 -33.09 -11.31
CA ARG A 32 -4.37 -34.08 -10.35
C ARG A 32 -2.87 -34.33 -10.53
N SER A 33 -2.29 -34.00 -11.68
CA SER A 33 -0.87 -34.20 -11.94
C SER A 33 -0.04 -33.15 -11.21
N LYS A 34 0.70 -33.58 -10.18
CA LYS A 34 1.64 -32.71 -9.45
C LYS A 34 2.79 -32.20 -10.33
N CYS A 35 3.04 -32.85 -11.47
CA CYS A 35 4.16 -32.53 -12.36
C CYS A 35 3.90 -31.31 -13.26
N ILE A 36 2.64 -30.88 -13.43
CA ILE A 36 2.29 -29.80 -14.36
C ILE A 36 2.25 -28.47 -13.60
N GLN A 37 3.42 -27.83 -13.54
CA GLN A 37 3.60 -26.53 -12.93
C GLN A 37 4.03 -25.50 -13.98
N PHE A 38 3.53 -24.28 -13.84
CA PHE A 38 3.96 -23.10 -14.60
C PHE A 38 4.36 -22.03 -13.59
N ASN A 39 5.60 -21.54 -13.65
CA ASN A 39 6.19 -20.63 -12.67
C ASN A 39 6.02 -21.12 -11.22
N GLY A 40 6.28 -22.41 -10.97
CA GLY A 40 6.19 -23.02 -9.64
C GLY A 40 4.76 -23.21 -9.12
N GLN A 41 3.73 -22.82 -9.87
CA GLN A 41 2.33 -23.03 -9.47
C GLN A 41 1.65 -24.11 -10.31
N PRO A 42 0.72 -24.89 -9.72
CA PRO A 42 -0.11 -25.82 -10.49
C PRO A 42 -0.90 -25.10 -11.59
N VAL A 43 -0.88 -25.66 -12.79
CA VAL A 43 -1.66 -25.14 -13.92
C VAL A 43 -3.16 -25.35 -13.63
N LYS A 44 -3.94 -24.27 -13.73
CA LYS A 44 -5.41 -24.32 -13.63
C LYS A 44 -6.00 -24.60 -15.01
N CYS A 45 -6.88 -25.59 -15.12
CA CYS A 45 -7.52 -25.93 -16.37
C CYS A 45 -8.97 -25.42 -16.41
N ARG A 46 -9.37 -24.87 -17.56
CA ARG A 46 -10.75 -24.41 -17.80
C ARG A 46 -11.27 -25.01 -19.08
N ILE A 47 -12.50 -25.51 -19.04
CA ILE A 47 -13.24 -25.92 -20.22
C ILE A 47 -13.96 -24.67 -20.72
N THR A 48 -13.72 -24.30 -21.97
CA THR A 48 -14.34 -23.13 -22.59
C THR A 48 -14.94 -23.50 -23.94
N LYS A 49 -16.02 -22.82 -24.32
CA LYS A 49 -16.61 -22.99 -25.64
C LYS A 49 -15.69 -22.33 -26.69
N VAL A 50 -15.56 -22.96 -27.86
CA VAL A 50 -14.64 -22.51 -28.92
C VAL A 50 -14.90 -21.06 -29.34
N TYR A 51 -16.16 -20.62 -29.40
CA TYR A 51 -16.48 -19.25 -29.76
C TYR A 51 -15.93 -18.21 -28.77
N ASN A 52 -15.72 -18.57 -27.49
CA ASN A 52 -15.07 -17.67 -26.55
C ASN A 52 -13.64 -17.41 -27.01
N LEU A 53 -12.87 -18.44 -27.37
CA LEU A 53 -11.50 -18.28 -27.89
C LEU A 53 -11.47 -17.40 -29.15
N TYR A 54 -12.47 -17.54 -30.01
CA TYR A 54 -12.64 -16.67 -31.18
C TYR A 54 -12.82 -15.19 -30.76
N PHE A 55 -13.75 -14.90 -29.85
CA PHE A 55 -13.95 -13.54 -29.34
C PHE A 55 -12.73 -12.98 -28.61
N MET A 56 -12.00 -13.82 -27.88
CA MET A 56 -10.74 -13.44 -27.22
C MET A 56 -9.73 -12.90 -28.24
N ARG A 57 -9.52 -13.66 -29.33
CA ARG A 57 -8.59 -13.26 -30.39
C ARG A 57 -9.10 -12.06 -31.18
N LEU A 58 -10.40 -12.02 -31.49
CA LEU A 58 -11.03 -10.91 -32.18
C LEU A 58 -10.90 -9.61 -31.38
N ALA A 59 -11.13 -9.65 -30.06
CA ALA A 59 -10.99 -8.50 -29.18
C ALA A 59 -9.58 -7.89 -29.25
N THR A 60 -8.53 -8.71 -29.19
CA THR A 60 -7.14 -8.23 -29.36
C THR A 60 -6.92 -7.55 -30.71
N ILE A 61 -7.43 -8.13 -31.81
CA ILE A 61 -7.34 -7.51 -33.15
C ILE A 61 -8.07 -6.17 -33.18
N LEU A 62 -9.29 -6.09 -32.62
CA LEU A 62 -10.07 -4.86 -32.55
C LEU A 62 -9.36 -3.78 -31.74
N ILE A 63 -8.75 -4.13 -30.60
CA ILE A 63 -7.97 -3.21 -29.77
C ILE A 63 -6.78 -2.63 -30.56
N ILE A 64 -6.06 -3.46 -31.31
CA ILE A 64 -4.95 -3.02 -32.18
C ILE A 64 -5.45 -2.05 -33.26
N VAL A 65 -6.59 -2.37 -33.90
CA VAL A 65 -7.20 -1.53 -34.92
C VAL A 65 -7.63 -0.17 -34.33
N MET A 66 -8.37 -0.18 -33.21
CA MET A 66 -8.80 1.03 -32.50
C MET A 66 -7.60 1.92 -32.17
N ASN A 67 -6.52 1.34 -31.65
CA ASN A 67 -5.28 2.05 -31.34
C ASN A 67 -4.66 2.72 -32.55
N LYS A 68 -4.53 1.99 -33.67
CA LYS A 68 -3.95 2.51 -34.92
C LYS A 68 -4.68 3.75 -35.44
N TYR A 69 -6.00 3.78 -35.31
CA TYR A 69 -6.82 4.92 -35.76
C TYR A 69 -6.92 6.05 -34.73
N CYS A 70 -7.04 5.74 -33.44
CA CYS A 70 -7.26 6.76 -32.41
C CYS A 70 -5.98 7.50 -32.03
N PHE A 71 -4.84 6.82 -31.88
CA PHE A 71 -3.63 7.41 -31.27
C PHE A 71 -3.00 8.54 -32.07
N ARG A 72 -3.27 8.60 -33.37
CA ARG A 72 -2.69 9.63 -34.25
C ARG A 72 -3.48 10.94 -34.24
N LYS A 73 -4.64 10.99 -33.58
CA LYS A 73 -5.51 12.18 -33.58
C LYS A 73 -5.98 12.47 -32.16
N ASN A 74 -5.54 13.60 -31.59
CA ASN A 74 -5.90 14.01 -30.23
C ASN A 74 -7.42 13.99 -29.98
N GLN A 75 -8.22 14.48 -30.94
CA GLN A 75 -9.68 14.43 -30.85
C GLN A 75 -10.22 13.00 -30.70
N LEU A 76 -9.68 12.03 -31.43
CA LEU A 76 -10.09 10.63 -31.31
C LEU A 76 -9.62 10.02 -29.99
N CYS A 77 -8.43 10.38 -29.49
CA CYS A 77 -7.99 10.00 -28.13
C CYS A 77 -8.95 10.51 -27.06
N HIS A 78 -9.43 11.75 -27.16
CA HIS A 78 -10.42 12.30 -26.25
C HIS A 78 -11.75 11.54 -26.34
N CYS A 79 -12.28 11.34 -27.56
CA CYS A 79 -13.51 10.57 -27.77
C CYS A 79 -13.40 9.14 -27.22
N LEU A 80 -12.26 8.47 -27.45
CA LEU A 80 -12.01 7.13 -26.94
C LEU A 80 -11.97 7.13 -25.40
N THR A 81 -11.21 8.06 -24.81
CA THR A 81 -11.11 8.20 -23.35
C THR A 81 -12.49 8.43 -22.72
N GLU A 82 -13.27 9.37 -23.24
CA GLU A 82 -14.61 9.66 -22.74
C GLU A 82 -15.55 8.46 -22.91
N THR A 83 -15.48 7.78 -24.06
CA THR A 83 -16.32 6.60 -24.31
C THR A 83 -16.00 5.47 -23.35
N VAL A 84 -14.71 5.18 -23.15
CA VAL A 84 -14.23 4.06 -22.33
C VAL A 84 -14.47 4.27 -20.84
N PHE A 85 -14.31 5.50 -20.33
CA PHE A 85 -14.42 5.79 -18.90
C PHE A 85 -15.78 6.33 -18.46
N LYS A 86 -16.51 7.05 -19.33
CA LYS A 86 -17.80 7.68 -18.97
C LYS A 86 -19.01 7.04 -19.63
N LYS A 87 -18.95 6.74 -20.94
CA LYS A 87 -20.13 6.30 -21.69
C LYS A 87 -20.36 4.79 -21.62
N THR A 88 -19.34 4.02 -21.27
CA THR A 88 -19.39 2.56 -21.21
C THR A 88 -18.88 2.06 -19.87
N SER A 89 -19.17 0.79 -19.57
CA SER A 89 -18.63 0.10 -18.39
C SER A 89 -17.27 -0.53 -18.64
N LEU A 90 -16.68 -0.38 -19.84
CA LEU A 90 -15.50 -1.14 -20.27
C LEU A 90 -14.31 -0.99 -19.32
N ALA A 91 -13.95 0.26 -18.96
CA ALA A 91 -12.84 0.50 -18.04
C ALA A 91 -13.09 -0.11 -16.66
N ARG A 92 -14.30 0.09 -16.10
CA ARG A 92 -14.66 -0.44 -14.78
C ARG A 92 -14.66 -1.97 -14.76
N VAL A 93 -15.28 -2.60 -15.77
CA VAL A 93 -15.33 -4.06 -15.88
C VAL A 93 -13.91 -4.62 -16.06
N TYR A 94 -13.08 -3.99 -16.89
CA TYR A 94 -11.68 -4.38 -17.05
C TYR A 94 -10.93 -4.34 -15.70
N VAL A 95 -10.94 -3.18 -15.02
CA VAL A 95 -10.14 -2.96 -13.81
C VAL A 95 -10.54 -3.92 -12.69
N LEU A 96 -11.84 -4.14 -12.47
CA LEU A 96 -12.31 -5.05 -11.43
C LEU A 96 -12.04 -6.53 -11.73
N ASN A 97 -11.92 -6.90 -13.01
CA ASN A 97 -11.67 -8.28 -13.43
C ASN A 97 -10.24 -8.53 -13.87
N GLU A 98 -9.32 -7.56 -13.77
CA GLU A 98 -7.98 -7.64 -14.33
C GLU A 98 -7.25 -8.93 -13.87
N HIS A 99 -7.29 -9.25 -12.58
CA HIS A 99 -6.67 -10.45 -11.98
C HIS A 99 -7.15 -11.80 -12.56
N VAL A 100 -8.30 -11.85 -13.24
CA VAL A 100 -8.82 -13.08 -13.89
C VAL A 100 -8.74 -13.04 -15.42
N LEU A 101 -8.29 -11.93 -16.00
CA LEU A 101 -8.09 -11.81 -17.44
C LEU A 101 -6.78 -12.45 -17.87
N TRP A 102 -6.76 -12.96 -19.09
CA TRP A 102 -5.53 -13.51 -19.67
C TRP A 102 -4.55 -12.39 -20.03
N LYS A 103 -3.26 -12.71 -19.91
CA LYS A 103 -2.12 -11.79 -20.05
C LYS A 103 -2.19 -10.93 -21.32
N SER A 104 -2.53 -11.53 -22.46
CA SER A 104 -2.61 -10.80 -23.74
C SER A 104 -3.68 -9.70 -23.73
N ILE A 105 -4.91 -9.97 -23.27
CA ILE A 105 -5.92 -8.92 -23.17
C ILE A 105 -5.55 -7.87 -22.12
N ARG A 106 -4.97 -8.26 -20.99
CA ARG A 106 -4.51 -7.30 -19.97
C ARG A 106 -3.56 -6.27 -20.58
N ASN A 107 -2.51 -6.79 -21.22
CA ASN A 107 -1.49 -5.97 -21.85
C ASN A 107 -2.05 -5.08 -22.95
N GLU A 108 -2.89 -5.62 -23.83
CA GLU A 108 -3.45 -4.88 -24.96
C GLU A 108 -4.43 -3.81 -24.48
N MET A 109 -5.37 -4.13 -23.57
CA MET A 109 -6.29 -3.15 -23.01
C MET A 109 -5.56 -1.98 -22.35
N ILE A 110 -4.53 -2.25 -21.54
CA ILE A 110 -3.78 -1.19 -20.88
C ILE A 110 -2.94 -0.39 -21.87
N ARG A 111 -2.10 -1.05 -22.67
CA ARG A 111 -1.15 -0.38 -23.57
C ARG A 111 -1.82 0.36 -24.73
N ARG A 112 -3.05 0.00 -25.08
CA ARG A 112 -3.70 0.51 -26.28
C ARG A 112 -5.03 1.20 -26.07
N ILE A 113 -5.77 0.88 -25.02
CA ILE A 113 -7.07 1.51 -24.74
C ILE A 113 -6.96 2.43 -23.54
N LEU A 114 -6.56 1.93 -22.38
CA LEU A 114 -6.62 2.72 -21.15
C LEU A 114 -5.48 3.75 -21.04
N VAL A 115 -4.33 3.49 -21.66
CA VAL A 115 -3.20 4.43 -21.67
C VAL A 115 -3.57 5.77 -22.33
N VAL A 116 -4.60 5.84 -23.18
CA VAL A 116 -5.00 7.11 -23.81
C VAL A 116 -5.42 8.17 -22.81
N SER A 117 -5.90 7.73 -21.64
CA SER A 117 -6.27 8.61 -20.54
C SER A 117 -5.12 9.52 -20.11
N LYS A 118 -3.86 9.07 -20.21
CA LYS A 118 -2.69 9.86 -19.79
C LYS A 118 -2.38 11.08 -20.66
N PHE A 119 -2.93 11.15 -21.87
CA PHE A 119 -2.65 12.22 -22.83
C PHE A 119 -3.59 13.42 -22.71
N SER A 120 -4.56 13.38 -21.81
CA SER A 120 -5.47 14.51 -21.55
C SER A 120 -5.75 14.68 -20.08
N ASP A 121 -5.94 15.92 -19.62
CA ASP A 121 -6.27 16.18 -18.21
C ASP A 121 -7.60 15.56 -17.79
N ALA A 122 -8.61 15.64 -18.66
CA ALA A 122 -9.89 14.97 -18.43
C ALA A 122 -9.71 13.45 -18.30
N GLY A 123 -8.90 12.84 -19.17
CA GLY A 123 -8.62 11.41 -19.12
C GLY A 123 -7.91 10.98 -17.84
N ARG A 124 -6.88 11.72 -17.43
CA ARG A 124 -6.16 11.49 -16.18
C ARG A 124 -7.12 11.53 -14.99
N LYS A 125 -8.00 12.55 -14.94
CA LYS A 125 -9.04 12.68 -13.91
C LYS A 125 -10.03 11.51 -13.93
N TYR A 126 -10.46 11.03 -15.11
CA TYR A 126 -11.37 9.88 -15.20
C TYR A 126 -10.72 8.59 -14.71
N ALA A 127 -9.46 8.34 -15.07
CA ALA A 127 -8.72 7.18 -14.60
C ALA A 127 -8.47 7.24 -13.09
N ALA A 128 -8.08 8.42 -12.57
CA ALA A 128 -7.95 8.68 -11.14
C ALA A 128 -9.26 8.43 -10.38
N GLN A 129 -10.38 8.93 -10.90
CA GLN A 129 -11.71 8.70 -10.31
C GLN A 129 -12.08 7.22 -10.30
N LEU A 130 -11.80 6.50 -11.40
CA LEU A 130 -12.05 5.07 -11.48
C LEU A 130 -11.20 4.30 -10.47
N TYR A 131 -9.92 4.63 -10.36
CA TYR A 131 -9.02 4.04 -9.37
C TYR A 131 -9.54 4.28 -7.95
N LEU A 132 -9.79 5.53 -7.61
CA LEU A 132 -10.23 5.95 -6.27
C LEU A 132 -11.56 5.33 -5.83
N SER A 133 -12.48 5.10 -6.77
CA SER A 133 -13.78 4.46 -6.49
C SER A 133 -13.68 2.94 -6.29
N ASN A 134 -12.59 2.31 -6.73
CA ASN A 134 -12.40 0.86 -6.67
C ASN A 134 -11.11 0.46 -5.95
N ILE A 135 -10.48 1.38 -5.22
CA ILE A 135 -9.13 1.27 -4.67
C ILE A 135 -8.93 0.01 -3.83
N ASN A 136 -9.88 -0.26 -2.91
CA ASN A 136 -9.84 -1.45 -2.07
C ASN A 136 -9.85 -2.74 -2.90
N SER A 137 -10.78 -2.87 -3.85
CA SER A 137 -10.87 -4.05 -4.71
C SER A 137 -9.64 -4.22 -5.59
N ILE A 138 -9.09 -3.13 -6.13
CA ILE A 138 -7.87 -3.16 -6.95
C ILE A 138 -6.69 -3.66 -6.11
N CYS A 139 -6.50 -3.10 -4.92
CA CYS A 139 -5.40 -3.45 -4.02
C CYS A 139 -5.51 -4.89 -3.50
N VAL A 140 -6.70 -5.32 -3.04
CA VAL A 140 -6.93 -6.70 -2.60
C VAL A 140 -6.67 -7.69 -3.73
N ASN A 141 -7.20 -7.43 -4.94
CA ASN A 141 -6.97 -8.29 -6.09
C ASN A 141 -5.49 -8.31 -6.51
N TYR A 142 -4.77 -7.20 -6.34
CA TYR A 142 -3.34 -7.13 -6.62
C TYR A 142 -2.51 -8.00 -5.68
N VAL A 143 -2.81 -7.99 -4.39
CA VAL A 143 -2.15 -8.88 -3.40
C VAL A 143 -2.46 -10.34 -3.70
N GLN A 144 -3.70 -10.66 -4.09
CA GLN A 144 -4.11 -12.03 -4.41
C GLN A 144 -3.55 -12.56 -5.74
N ASP A 145 -3.24 -11.69 -6.70
CA ASP A 145 -2.66 -12.08 -8.00
C ASP A 145 -1.15 -12.31 -7.89
N THR A 146 -0.77 -13.35 -7.12
CA THR A 146 0.64 -13.76 -6.92
C THR A 146 1.30 -14.28 -8.20
N ARG A 147 0.57 -14.32 -9.33
CA ARG A 147 0.91 -15.11 -10.52
C ARG A 147 1.72 -14.32 -11.55
N GLU A 148 1.54 -13.01 -11.61
CA GLU A 148 2.23 -12.16 -12.58
C GLU A 148 2.47 -10.77 -11.99
N GLY A 149 3.71 -10.26 -12.11
CA GLY A 149 4.12 -8.99 -11.51
C GLY A 149 3.51 -7.71 -12.10
N THR A 150 2.28 -7.75 -12.61
CA THR A 150 1.66 -6.61 -13.28
C THR A 150 0.14 -6.54 -13.00
N CYS A 151 -0.30 -5.86 -11.94
CA CYS A 151 -1.57 -5.12 -12.06
C CYS A 151 -1.28 -4.00 -13.06
N CYS A 152 -1.69 -4.22 -14.31
CA CYS A 152 -1.34 -3.32 -15.40
C CYS A 152 -2.05 -1.97 -15.22
N PHE A 153 -3.21 -1.93 -14.55
CA PHE A 153 -3.87 -0.68 -14.19
C PHE A 153 -3.12 0.11 -13.11
N HIS A 154 -2.55 -0.55 -12.09
CA HIS A 154 -1.70 0.09 -11.10
C HIS A 154 -0.50 0.79 -11.76
N ARG A 155 0.17 0.13 -12.71
CA ARG A 155 1.26 0.72 -13.50
C ARG A 155 0.84 1.89 -14.40
N LEU A 156 -0.42 1.91 -14.83
CA LEU A 156 -0.97 3.05 -15.54
C LEU A 156 -1.15 4.23 -14.58
N MET A 157 -1.60 3.97 -13.35
CA MET A 157 -1.72 5.01 -12.33
C MET A 157 -0.36 5.61 -11.96
N ASP A 158 0.71 4.82 -11.88
CA ASP A 158 2.08 5.34 -11.70
C ASP A 158 2.42 6.42 -12.74
N GLN A 159 2.03 6.20 -14.01
CA GLN A 159 2.28 7.15 -15.09
C GLN A 159 1.38 8.38 -15.00
N ILE A 160 0.13 8.20 -14.56
CA ILE A 160 -0.83 9.29 -14.42
C ILE A 160 -0.45 10.21 -13.26
N LEU A 161 0.04 9.65 -12.15
CA LEU A 161 0.45 10.38 -10.95
C LEU A 161 1.67 11.27 -11.14
N ARG A 162 2.48 11.03 -12.18
CA ARG A 162 3.54 11.97 -12.58
C ARG A 162 3.01 13.34 -13.04
N CYS A 163 1.72 13.45 -13.30
CA CYS A 163 1.08 14.73 -13.60
C CYS A 163 0.56 15.37 -12.30
N PRO A 164 1.05 16.57 -11.91
CA PRO A 164 0.63 17.22 -10.67
C PRO A 164 -0.88 17.45 -10.57
N SER A 165 -1.56 17.80 -11.66
CA SER A 165 -3.01 18.02 -11.66
C SER A 165 -3.82 16.75 -11.34
N ALA A 166 -3.29 15.57 -11.68
CA ALA A 166 -3.91 14.29 -11.35
C ALA A 166 -3.65 13.89 -9.90
N ALA A 167 -2.42 14.12 -9.40
CA ALA A 167 -2.06 13.90 -8.00
C ALA A 167 -2.91 14.78 -7.06
N VAL A 168 -3.03 16.08 -7.37
CA VAL A 168 -3.90 17.02 -6.63
C VAL A 168 -5.34 16.55 -6.63
N TYR A 169 -5.87 16.19 -7.81
CA TYR A 169 -7.23 15.67 -7.91
C TYR A 169 -7.43 14.44 -7.00
N LEU A 170 -6.46 13.53 -6.93
CA LEU A 170 -6.56 12.36 -6.06
C LEU A 170 -6.55 12.74 -4.58
N VAL A 171 -5.62 13.59 -4.15
CA VAL A 171 -5.55 14.06 -2.74
C VAL A 171 -6.82 14.79 -2.35
N GLU A 172 -7.31 15.72 -3.17
CA GLU A 172 -8.56 16.45 -2.94
C GLU A 172 -9.80 15.56 -2.87
N ASN A 173 -9.73 14.31 -3.34
CA ASN A 173 -10.82 13.35 -3.26
C ASN A 173 -10.53 12.19 -2.28
N GLY A 174 -9.60 12.40 -1.34
CA GLY A 174 -9.36 11.51 -0.21
C GLY A 174 -8.53 10.28 -0.54
N PHE A 175 -7.70 10.34 -1.59
CA PHE A 175 -6.82 9.25 -1.97
C PHE A 175 -5.89 8.80 -0.83
N LEU A 176 -5.23 9.74 -0.15
CA LEU A 176 -4.28 9.42 0.92
C LEU A 176 -4.95 8.67 2.07
N CYS A 177 -6.09 9.17 2.57
CA CYS A 177 -6.88 8.49 3.60
C CYS A 177 -7.24 7.05 3.19
N LYS A 178 -7.81 6.89 1.99
CA LYS A 178 -8.23 5.56 1.53
C LYS A 178 -7.05 4.60 1.34
N MET A 179 -5.90 5.09 0.88
CA MET A 179 -4.71 4.26 0.73
C MET A 179 -4.14 3.84 2.08
N ILE A 180 -4.06 4.78 3.05
CA ILE A 180 -3.67 4.48 4.43
C ILE A 180 -4.60 3.42 5.03
N ASP A 181 -5.92 3.58 4.87
CA ASP A 181 -6.91 2.62 5.35
C ASP A 181 -6.76 1.25 4.67
N VAL A 182 -6.54 1.21 3.35
CA VAL A 182 -6.35 -0.04 2.60
C VAL A 182 -5.09 -0.77 3.05
N ILE A 183 -3.96 -0.07 3.19
CA ILE A 183 -2.70 -0.68 3.65
C ILE A 183 -2.86 -1.19 5.08
N SER A 184 -3.42 -0.37 5.99
CA SER A 184 -3.68 -0.78 7.37
C SER A 184 -4.54 -2.05 7.42
N ASN A 185 -5.65 -2.08 6.67
CA ASN A 185 -6.52 -3.26 6.63
C ASN A 185 -5.83 -4.49 6.03
N LEU A 186 -5.00 -4.33 5.01
CA LEU A 186 -4.25 -5.44 4.41
C LEU A 186 -3.19 -6.00 5.38
N LEU A 187 -2.47 -5.14 6.09
CA LEU A 187 -1.50 -5.53 7.13
C LEU A 187 -2.20 -6.26 8.29
N LYS A 188 -3.32 -5.74 8.78
CA LYS A 188 -4.13 -6.42 9.82
C LYS A 188 -4.66 -7.77 9.35
N ALA A 189 -5.08 -7.88 8.08
CA ALA A 189 -5.59 -9.14 7.52
C ALA A 189 -4.53 -10.26 7.48
N ILE A 190 -3.25 -9.92 7.53
CA ILE A 190 -2.15 -10.88 7.63
C ILE A 190 -1.59 -11.00 9.07
N GLY A 191 -2.25 -10.40 10.05
CA GLY A 191 -1.91 -10.47 11.47
C GLY A 191 -0.85 -9.46 11.93
N VAL A 192 -0.46 -8.52 11.07
CA VAL A 192 0.45 -7.43 11.44
C VAL A 192 -0.39 -6.36 12.14
N GLU A 193 -0.15 -6.14 13.43
CA GLU A 193 -0.84 -5.16 14.27
C GLU A 193 0.00 -4.90 15.54
N ALA A 194 -0.46 -4.00 16.41
CA ALA A 194 0.27 -3.61 17.61
C ALA A 194 0.62 -4.82 18.50
N GLY A 195 1.88 -4.92 18.91
CA GLY A 195 2.39 -6.03 19.72
C GLY A 195 2.53 -7.37 18.99
N ALA A 196 2.24 -7.45 17.68
CA ALA A 196 2.35 -8.70 16.94
C ALA A 196 3.81 -9.19 16.86
N ASP A 197 4.03 -10.48 17.11
CA ASP A 197 5.30 -11.16 16.84
C ASP A 197 5.36 -11.60 15.37
N LEU A 198 6.03 -10.80 14.56
CA LEU A 198 6.13 -11.01 13.12
C LEU A 198 6.92 -12.28 12.77
N ILE A 199 7.80 -12.72 13.67
CA ILE A 199 8.54 -13.97 13.48
C ILE A 199 7.60 -15.15 13.59
N LEU A 200 6.71 -15.15 14.58
CA LEU A 200 5.66 -16.17 14.67
C LEU A 200 4.70 -16.14 13.47
N ILE A 201 4.41 -14.95 12.92
CA ILE A 201 3.62 -14.83 11.69
C ILE A 201 4.35 -15.49 10.51
N TYR A 202 5.64 -15.19 10.34
CA TYR A 202 6.48 -15.77 9.29
C TYR A 202 6.63 -17.29 9.42
N GLU A 203 6.84 -17.80 10.63
CA GLU A 203 6.98 -19.23 10.90
C GLU A 203 5.69 -20.01 10.59
N ARG A 204 4.52 -19.41 10.85
CA ARG A 204 3.21 -20.04 10.59
C ARG A 204 2.92 -20.17 9.10
N ASP A 205 3.28 -19.16 8.30
CA ASP A 205 3.03 -19.16 6.87
C ASP A 205 4.09 -18.33 6.13
N ARG A 206 5.04 -19.03 5.51
CA ARG A 206 6.12 -18.38 4.74
C ARG A 206 5.61 -17.53 3.57
N ASN A 207 4.41 -17.80 3.06
CA ASN A 207 3.84 -16.97 1.98
C ASN A 207 3.45 -15.57 2.46
N LYS A 208 3.35 -15.34 3.78
CA LYS A 208 3.09 -14.01 4.36
C LYS A 208 4.17 -13.01 4.00
N LEU A 209 5.41 -13.45 3.80
CA LEU A 209 6.49 -12.60 3.32
C LEU A 209 6.16 -12.00 1.94
N ASP A 210 5.59 -12.82 1.04
CA ASP A 210 5.20 -12.35 -0.28
C ASP A 210 3.97 -11.45 -0.19
N ASP A 211 2.97 -11.78 0.64
CA ASP A 211 1.82 -10.91 0.92
C ASP A 211 2.28 -9.51 1.36
N VAL A 212 3.19 -9.44 2.34
CA VAL A 212 3.78 -8.20 2.86
C VAL A 212 4.47 -7.41 1.74
N ARG A 213 5.33 -8.06 0.96
CA ARG A 213 6.00 -7.42 -0.20
C ARG A 213 5.00 -6.90 -1.23
N TRP A 214 3.88 -7.59 -1.44
CA TRP A 214 2.85 -7.13 -2.37
C TRP A 214 2.07 -5.95 -1.82
N ILE A 215 1.77 -5.93 -0.52
CA ILE A 215 1.16 -4.77 0.15
C ILE A 215 2.07 -3.56 0.00
N PHE A 216 3.38 -3.70 0.22
CA PHE A 216 4.32 -2.60 0.10
C PHE A 216 4.59 -2.14 -1.33
N LYS A 217 4.37 -2.98 -2.33
CA LYS A 217 4.37 -2.47 -3.72
C LYS A 217 3.25 -1.46 -3.99
N ILE A 218 2.11 -1.57 -3.29
CA ILE A 218 0.98 -0.66 -3.45
C ILE A 218 1.34 0.77 -3.02
N GLU A 219 2.26 0.88 -2.07
CA GLU A 219 2.75 2.14 -1.51
C GLU A 219 3.49 3.02 -2.53
N THR A 220 4.04 2.42 -3.58
CA THR A 220 4.72 3.19 -4.64
C THR A 220 3.81 4.25 -5.26
N LEU A 221 2.48 4.02 -5.33
CA LEU A 221 1.53 5.03 -5.75
C LEU A 221 1.41 6.20 -4.76
N ILE A 222 1.48 5.93 -3.45
CA ILE A 222 1.49 6.99 -2.45
C ILE A 222 2.72 7.86 -2.67
N ILE A 223 3.90 7.23 -2.79
CA ILE A 223 5.16 7.93 -3.02
C ILE A 223 5.10 8.76 -4.31
N TYR A 224 4.63 8.19 -5.42
CA TYR A 224 4.50 8.94 -6.68
C TYR A 224 3.51 10.09 -6.59
N CYS A 225 2.41 9.90 -5.84
CA CYS A 225 1.47 10.97 -5.57
C CYS A 225 2.12 12.09 -4.75
N LEU A 226 2.86 11.74 -3.69
CA LEU A 226 3.46 12.69 -2.74
C LEU A 226 4.66 13.43 -3.33
N ARG A 227 5.41 12.79 -4.23
CA ARG A 227 6.54 13.40 -4.95
C ARG A 227 6.12 14.28 -6.12
N ALA A 228 4.83 14.31 -6.47
CA ALA A 228 4.34 15.29 -7.43
C ALA A 228 4.56 16.68 -6.84
N SER A 229 5.18 17.60 -7.59
CA SER A 229 5.41 18.96 -7.12
C SER A 229 4.08 19.63 -6.77
N PHE A 230 3.84 19.85 -5.47
CA PHE A 230 2.68 20.59 -4.98
C PHE A 230 2.95 22.10 -4.82
N ASN A 231 4.19 22.53 -5.03
CA ASN A 231 4.64 23.90 -4.77
C ASN A 231 3.90 24.96 -5.63
N GLU A 232 3.41 24.57 -6.81
CA GLU A 232 2.68 25.45 -7.72
C GLU A 232 1.16 25.42 -7.52
N ILE A 233 0.68 24.47 -6.73
CA ILE A 233 -0.74 24.24 -6.47
C ILE A 233 -1.06 25.07 -5.24
N GLY A 234 -1.41 26.34 -5.50
CA GLY A 234 -1.82 27.28 -4.46
C GLY A 234 -2.75 26.63 -3.45
N SER A 235 -2.61 27.01 -2.17
CA SER A 235 -3.26 26.45 -0.98
C SER A 235 -4.79 26.23 -1.11
N PHE A 236 -5.23 25.21 -1.86
CA PHE A 236 -6.64 24.89 -2.00
C PHE A 236 -7.14 24.35 -0.65
N ALA A 237 -8.17 24.98 -0.09
CA ALA A 237 -8.73 24.58 1.21
C ALA A 237 -9.13 23.10 1.25
N LYS A 238 -9.67 22.59 0.14
CA LYS A 238 -10.05 21.16 0.01
C LYS A 238 -8.83 20.25 0.08
N PHE A 239 -7.73 20.60 -0.61
CA PHE A 239 -6.49 19.84 -0.56
C PHE A 239 -5.94 19.79 0.86
N LYS A 240 -5.79 20.95 1.53
CA LYS A 240 -5.33 21.03 2.92
C LYS A 240 -6.20 20.21 3.88
N SER A 241 -7.53 20.32 3.75
CA SER A 241 -8.46 19.53 4.57
C SER A 241 -8.24 18.03 4.40
N GLN A 242 -8.02 17.54 3.18
CA GLN A 242 -7.76 16.12 2.92
C GLN A 242 -6.36 15.67 3.38
N VAL A 243 -5.37 16.56 3.37
CA VAL A 243 -4.05 16.32 3.96
C VAL A 243 -4.17 16.21 5.48
N ALA A 244 -4.93 17.09 6.13
CA ALA A 244 -5.21 17.01 7.56
C ALA A 244 -5.95 15.71 7.93
N ASP A 245 -6.98 15.34 7.16
CA ASP A 245 -7.66 14.04 7.33
C ASP A 245 -6.68 12.87 7.23
N ALA A 246 -5.77 12.91 6.26
CA ALA A 246 -4.75 11.86 6.08
C ALA A 246 -3.75 11.84 7.25
N GLY A 247 -3.37 13.00 7.78
CA GLY A 247 -2.55 13.09 9.00
C GLY A 247 -3.25 12.48 10.21
N ARG A 248 -4.55 12.74 10.40
CA ARG A 248 -5.35 12.12 11.47
C ARG A 248 -5.37 10.58 11.35
N ARG A 249 -5.53 10.07 10.12
CA ARG A 249 -5.45 8.63 9.83
C ARG A 249 -4.05 8.06 10.06
N LEU A 250 -3.00 8.80 9.69
CA LEU A 250 -1.62 8.39 9.95
C LEU A 250 -1.37 8.25 11.44
N VAL A 251 -1.81 9.19 12.28
CA VAL A 251 -1.68 9.09 13.75
C VAL A 251 -2.31 7.78 14.23
N GLN A 252 -3.54 7.49 13.82
CA GLN A 252 -4.23 6.24 14.18
C GLN A 252 -3.40 5.02 13.77
N VAL A 253 -2.94 4.97 12.52
CA VAL A 253 -2.11 3.87 12.00
C VAL A 253 -0.81 3.72 12.80
N CYS A 254 -0.13 4.81 13.15
CA CYS A 254 1.11 4.74 13.94
C CYS A 254 0.91 3.99 15.26
N PHE A 255 -0.20 4.22 15.96
CA PHE A 255 -0.52 3.50 17.19
C PHE A 255 -1.06 2.08 16.96
N GLU A 256 -1.76 1.83 15.85
CA GLU A 256 -2.25 0.49 15.49
C GLU A 256 -1.12 -0.49 15.14
N PHE A 257 0.05 0.03 14.78
CA PHE A 257 1.25 -0.73 14.43
C PHE A 257 2.44 -0.42 15.35
N ASP A 258 2.19 0.22 16.49
CA ASP A 258 3.21 0.41 17.50
C ASP A 258 3.56 -0.90 18.20
N ASP A 259 4.76 -0.94 18.79
CA ASP A 259 5.23 -2.10 19.55
C ASP A 259 5.24 -3.45 18.78
N MET A 260 5.17 -3.42 17.44
CA MET A 260 5.36 -4.61 16.60
C MET A 260 6.71 -5.25 16.83
N GLN A 261 6.79 -6.57 16.65
CA GLN A 261 8.00 -7.38 16.87
C GLN A 261 8.60 -7.16 18.27
N PRO A 262 7.92 -7.62 19.33
CA PRO A 262 8.50 -7.68 20.66
C PRO A 262 9.74 -8.60 20.63
N MET A 263 10.94 -8.01 20.55
CA MET A 263 12.21 -8.72 20.60
C MET A 263 12.65 -8.91 22.05
N ASN A 264 13.19 -10.09 22.35
CA ASN A 264 13.88 -10.35 23.60
C ASN A 264 15.38 -10.50 23.32
N TRP A 265 16.19 -9.70 24.02
CA TRP A 265 17.65 -9.66 23.92
C TRP A 265 18.32 -11.04 23.94
N LEU A 266 17.72 -12.00 24.64
CA LEU A 266 18.26 -13.36 24.82
C LEU A 266 18.10 -14.26 23.57
N PHE A 267 17.24 -13.92 22.61
CA PHE A 267 17.00 -14.72 21.41
C PHE A 267 17.89 -14.27 20.24
N LYS A 268 19.21 -14.42 20.39
CA LYS A 268 20.22 -14.02 19.39
C LYS A 268 20.34 -14.94 18.16
N LYS A 269 19.44 -15.89 17.93
CA LYS A 269 19.51 -16.83 16.79
C LYS A 269 18.25 -16.78 15.92
N TYR A 270 17.96 -15.62 15.34
CA TYR A 270 17.09 -15.59 14.17
C TYR A 270 17.86 -16.09 12.94
N ASN A 271 17.16 -16.79 12.05
CA ASN A 271 17.74 -17.12 10.75
C ASN A 271 17.82 -15.85 9.88
N GLU A 272 18.67 -15.89 8.85
CA GLU A 272 18.89 -14.74 7.95
C GLU A 272 17.59 -14.29 7.25
N GLU A 273 16.70 -15.24 6.91
CA GLU A 273 15.41 -14.95 6.26
C GLU A 273 14.48 -14.10 7.15
N MET A 274 14.43 -14.36 8.46
CA MET A 274 13.63 -13.58 9.42
C MET A 274 14.15 -12.15 9.57
N TYR A 275 15.48 -11.98 9.64
CA TYR A 275 16.07 -10.65 9.65
C TYR A 275 15.75 -9.89 8.36
N GLN A 276 15.85 -10.58 7.21
CA GLN A 276 15.48 -9.99 5.93
C GLN A 276 14.00 -9.59 5.90
N PHE A 277 13.10 -10.40 6.46
CA PHE A 277 11.68 -10.06 6.56
C PHE A 277 11.43 -8.82 7.40
N MET A 278 11.99 -8.76 8.62
CA MET A 278 11.87 -7.60 9.50
C MET A 278 12.47 -6.35 8.87
N TYR A 279 13.63 -6.48 8.23
CA TYR A 279 14.28 -5.39 7.52
C TYR A 279 13.40 -4.86 6.38
N LEU A 280 12.81 -5.73 5.56
CA LEU A 280 11.92 -5.32 4.47
C LEU A 280 10.68 -4.60 5.00
N LEU A 281 10.02 -5.15 6.01
CA LEU A 281 8.87 -4.50 6.65
C LEU A 281 9.25 -3.11 7.16
N TYR A 282 10.40 -3.01 7.81
CA TYR A 282 10.91 -1.74 8.31
C TYR A 282 11.19 -0.77 7.15
N ASP A 283 11.99 -1.18 6.16
CA ASP A 283 12.36 -0.36 5.01
C ASP A 283 11.12 0.19 4.32
N ASP A 284 10.14 -0.68 4.03
CA ASP A 284 8.93 -0.29 3.31
C ASP A 284 8.06 0.70 4.12
N ILE A 285 7.78 0.42 5.41
CA ILE A 285 7.03 1.34 6.29
C ILE A 285 7.71 2.71 6.34
N PHE A 286 9.04 2.72 6.48
CA PHE A 286 9.83 3.94 6.59
C PHE A 286 10.13 4.60 5.24
N ILE A 287 9.68 4.05 4.11
CA ILE A 287 9.70 4.75 2.83
C ILE A 287 8.46 5.64 2.68
N VAL A 288 7.27 5.18 3.06
CA VAL A 288 6.03 5.97 2.88
C VAL A 288 5.82 7.01 3.95
N ILE A 289 6.06 6.65 5.20
CA ILE A 289 5.76 7.52 6.34
C ILE A 289 6.49 8.87 6.21
N PRO A 290 7.79 8.94 5.90
CA PRO A 290 8.49 10.22 5.74
C PRO A 290 7.94 11.10 4.62
N GLU A 291 7.45 10.50 3.53
CA GLU A 291 6.83 11.26 2.43
C GLU A 291 5.51 11.90 2.90
N ILE A 292 4.71 11.17 3.70
CA ILE A 292 3.48 11.74 4.28
C ILE A 292 3.84 12.82 5.30
N VAL A 293 4.82 12.57 6.18
CA VAL A 293 5.31 13.55 7.16
C VAL A 293 5.80 14.82 6.47
N THR A 294 6.58 14.69 5.39
CA THR A 294 7.05 15.83 4.58
C THR A 294 5.88 16.67 4.05
N LEU A 295 4.79 16.02 3.62
CA LEU A 295 3.59 16.73 3.20
C LEU A 295 2.89 17.43 4.38
N LEU A 296 2.79 16.79 5.55
CA LEU A 296 2.16 17.37 6.74
C LEU A 296 2.92 18.61 7.24
N ILE A 297 4.25 18.54 7.35
CA ILE A 297 5.11 19.64 7.82
C ILE A 297 5.25 20.78 6.81
N SER A 298 4.73 20.61 5.59
CA SER A 298 4.59 21.70 4.62
C SER A 298 3.46 22.67 4.99
N TYR A 299 2.62 22.31 5.98
CA TYR A 299 1.48 23.10 6.44
C TYR A 299 1.49 23.21 7.98
N ASN A 300 1.97 24.34 8.51
CA ASN A 300 2.18 24.53 9.96
C ASN A 300 0.91 24.28 10.81
N ASP A 301 -0.25 24.68 10.31
CA ASP A 301 -1.55 24.46 10.97
C ASP A 301 -1.88 22.98 11.09
N ILE A 302 -1.64 22.22 10.01
CA ILE A 302 -1.83 20.76 9.99
C ILE A 302 -0.80 20.09 10.91
N ALA A 303 0.48 20.45 10.80
CA ALA A 303 1.54 19.88 11.65
C ALA A 303 1.24 20.08 13.15
N THR A 304 0.81 21.28 13.53
CA THR A 304 0.37 21.59 14.90
C THR A 304 -0.79 20.70 15.33
N GLU A 305 -1.83 20.58 14.50
CA GLU A 305 -2.98 19.71 14.79
C GLU A 305 -2.55 18.25 14.99
N ILE A 306 -1.69 17.73 14.12
CA ILE A 306 -1.19 16.35 14.20
C ILE A 306 -0.36 16.11 15.46
N LEU A 307 0.51 17.06 15.84
CA LEU A 307 1.27 16.98 17.09
C LEU A 307 0.34 16.95 18.32
N GLU A 308 -0.73 17.75 18.33
CA GLU A 308 -1.71 17.73 19.41
C GLU A 308 -2.41 16.38 19.56
N LEU A 309 -2.70 15.71 18.44
CA LEU A 309 -3.30 14.37 18.45
C LEU A 309 -2.35 13.32 19.03
N PHE A 310 -1.07 13.35 18.65
CA PHE A 310 -0.06 12.49 19.26
C PHE A 310 0.08 12.75 20.76
N LEU A 311 0.21 14.02 21.18
CA LEU A 311 0.34 14.37 22.59
C LEU A 311 -0.86 13.96 23.42
N LYS A 312 -2.08 14.09 22.88
CA LYS A 312 -3.28 13.60 23.53
C LYS A 312 -3.17 12.09 23.77
N ARG A 313 -2.77 11.33 22.76
CA ARG A 313 -2.66 9.87 22.88
C ARG A 313 -1.53 9.44 23.83
N PHE A 314 -0.40 10.13 23.81
CA PHE A 314 0.68 9.90 24.76
C PHE A 314 0.28 10.20 26.20
N ALA A 315 -0.53 11.25 26.43
CA ALA A 315 -1.06 11.53 27.75
C ALA A 315 -1.96 10.38 28.25
N GLU A 316 -2.84 9.85 27.38
CA GLU A 316 -3.67 8.67 27.68
C GLU A 316 -2.81 7.44 28.04
N ASP A 317 -1.70 7.21 27.33
CA ASP A 317 -0.78 6.11 27.62
C ASP A 317 -0.04 6.29 28.96
N ILE A 318 0.41 7.51 29.27
CA ILE A 318 1.05 7.85 30.54
C ILE A 318 0.07 7.66 31.70
N ASP A 319 -1.19 8.09 31.54
CA ASP A 319 -2.25 7.93 32.52
C ASP A 319 -2.52 6.45 32.78
N ARG A 320 -2.66 5.63 31.73
CA ARG A 320 -2.82 4.18 31.86
C ARG A 320 -1.68 3.55 32.65
N ILE A 321 -0.42 3.89 32.34
CA ILE A 321 0.75 3.36 33.05
C ILE A 321 0.77 3.83 34.50
N SER A 322 0.28 5.05 34.78
CA SER A 322 0.19 5.57 36.14
C SER A 322 -0.76 4.71 37.01
N GLU A 323 -1.76 4.08 36.42
CA GLU A 323 -2.75 3.23 37.11
C GLU A 323 -2.25 1.82 37.43
N ASP A 324 -1.36 1.23 36.61
CA ASP A 324 -0.90 -0.18 36.73
C ASP A 324 -0.20 -0.55 38.06
N SER A 325 0.10 0.41 38.94
CA SER A 325 0.72 0.21 40.26
C SER A 325 0.85 1.53 41.04
N LYS A 326 -0.13 1.86 41.88
CA LYS A 326 -0.19 3.18 42.53
C LYS A 326 1.00 3.52 43.42
N ASP A 327 1.71 2.51 43.92
CA ASP A 327 2.85 2.68 44.83
C ASP A 327 4.17 3.05 44.14
N VAL A 328 4.25 2.91 42.81
CA VAL A 328 5.46 3.20 42.05
C VAL A 328 5.30 4.56 41.34
N PRO A 329 6.21 5.54 41.55
CA PRO A 329 6.15 6.81 40.84
C PRO A 329 6.15 6.60 39.32
N VAL A 330 5.27 7.30 38.59
CA VAL A 330 5.13 7.15 37.12
C VAL A 330 6.46 7.32 36.36
N VAL A 331 7.33 8.23 36.81
CA VAL A 331 8.67 8.41 36.25
C VAL A 331 9.49 7.11 36.32
N GLN A 332 9.45 6.41 37.46
CA GLN A 332 10.13 5.13 37.60
C GLN A 332 9.47 4.04 36.74
N LYS A 333 8.16 4.09 36.54
CA LYS A 333 7.46 3.18 35.63
C LYS A 333 7.90 3.39 34.18
N ILE A 334 7.96 4.64 33.72
CA ILE A 334 8.42 4.99 32.36
C ILE A 334 9.87 4.52 32.15
N ILE A 335 10.77 4.74 33.11
CA ILE A 335 12.17 4.27 33.01
C ILE A 335 12.23 2.74 32.93
N LYS A 336 11.39 2.04 33.69
CA LYS A 336 11.34 0.57 33.71
C LYS A 336 10.50 -0.02 32.57
N TYR A 337 9.80 0.79 31.79
CA TYR A 337 8.90 0.35 30.74
C TYR A 337 9.73 -0.25 29.60
N CYS A 338 9.55 -1.55 29.34
CA CYS A 338 10.34 -2.35 28.40
C CYS A 338 11.84 -2.41 28.78
N ASN A 339 12.17 -3.06 29.90
CA ASN A 339 13.56 -3.35 30.24
C ASN A 339 14.15 -4.31 29.20
N ILE A 340 15.05 -3.82 28.34
CA ILE A 340 15.63 -4.60 27.22
C ILE A 340 16.23 -5.95 27.62
N TYR A 341 16.66 -6.12 28.88
CA TYR A 341 17.28 -7.35 29.36
C TYR A 341 16.27 -8.38 29.89
N LYS A 342 15.06 -7.94 30.26
CA LYS A 342 14.06 -8.78 30.93
C LYS A 342 12.77 -8.90 30.16
N ASP A 343 12.38 -7.83 29.49
CA ASP A 343 11.12 -7.67 28.80
C ASP A 343 11.36 -7.77 27.29
N SER A 344 10.28 -8.08 26.59
CA SER A 344 10.26 -7.88 25.15
C SER A 344 10.07 -6.40 24.83
N PHE A 345 10.72 -5.93 23.77
CA PHE A 345 10.63 -4.54 23.32
C PHE A 345 10.56 -4.46 21.80
N SER A 346 9.92 -3.43 21.28
CA SER A 346 9.92 -3.13 19.86
C SER A 346 10.96 -2.08 19.53
N ILE A 347 11.61 -2.22 18.37
CA ILE A 347 12.44 -1.16 17.79
C ILE A 347 11.64 -0.23 16.87
N PHE A 348 10.43 -0.61 16.45
CA PHE A 348 9.65 0.15 15.47
C PHE A 348 9.21 1.49 16.06
N ASN A 349 8.49 1.49 17.19
CA ASN A 349 8.00 2.69 17.89
C ASN A 349 7.55 3.80 16.90
N ILE A 350 6.68 3.44 15.97
CA ILE A 350 6.33 4.24 14.79
C ILE A 350 5.76 5.59 15.22
N SER A 351 4.84 5.60 16.20
CA SER A 351 4.22 6.85 16.69
C SER A 351 5.24 7.86 17.19
N HIS A 352 6.23 7.40 17.94
CA HIS A 352 7.22 8.29 18.55
C HIS A 352 8.17 8.83 17.50
N ARG A 353 8.57 8.02 16.50
CA ARG A 353 9.42 8.47 15.39
C ARG A 353 8.71 9.52 14.55
N VAL A 354 7.46 9.24 14.14
CA VAL A 354 6.65 10.19 13.35
C VAL A 354 6.43 11.48 14.12
N PHE A 355 6.10 11.39 15.41
CA PHE A 355 5.97 12.56 16.27
C PHE A 355 7.25 13.38 16.31
N ILE A 356 8.41 12.74 16.57
CA ILE A 356 9.71 13.42 16.67
C ILE A 356 10.07 14.09 15.34
N ASP A 357 9.87 13.44 14.20
CA ASP A 357 10.18 14.02 12.89
C ASP A 357 9.37 15.30 12.64
N ILE A 358 8.05 15.27 12.90
CA ILE A 358 7.18 16.45 12.77
C ILE A 358 7.60 17.53 13.79
N PHE A 359 7.83 17.13 15.04
CA PHE A 359 8.16 18.04 16.13
C PHE A 359 9.48 18.77 15.90
N MET A 360 10.53 18.04 15.51
CA MET A 360 11.85 18.59 15.26
C MET A 360 11.85 19.55 14.07
N ASP A 361 11.13 19.21 12.99
CA ASP A 361 10.97 20.14 11.87
C ASP A 361 10.24 21.42 12.30
N CYS A 362 9.18 21.31 13.10
CA CYS A 362 8.47 22.48 13.64
C CYS A 362 9.38 23.35 14.53
N CYS A 363 10.23 22.74 15.36
CA CYS A 363 11.24 23.42 16.17
C CYS A 363 12.28 24.15 15.31
N VAL A 364 12.84 23.49 14.29
CA VAL A 364 13.85 24.08 13.40
C VAL A 364 13.29 25.26 12.61
N LYS A 365 12.01 25.20 12.23
CA LYS A 365 11.31 26.27 11.52
C LYS A 365 10.78 27.40 12.43
N ASP A 366 10.89 27.27 13.76
CA ASP A 366 10.27 28.17 14.74
C ASP A 366 8.75 28.32 14.53
N THR A 367 8.09 27.20 14.25
CA THR A 367 6.63 27.12 13.97
C THR A 367 5.87 26.36 15.05
N LEU A 368 6.57 25.89 16.09
CA LEU A 368 5.99 25.17 17.20
C LEU A 368 5.09 26.12 18.03
N SER A 369 3.86 25.71 18.30
CA SER A 369 2.97 26.49 19.16
C SER A 369 3.46 26.49 20.61
N GLN A 370 3.24 27.60 21.34
CA GLN A 370 3.58 27.66 22.76
C GLN A 370 2.90 26.56 23.57
N SER A 371 1.64 26.20 23.24
CA SER A 371 0.94 25.11 23.92
C SER A 371 1.64 23.76 23.75
N ILE A 372 2.19 23.47 22.58
CA ILE A 372 2.94 22.22 22.35
C ILE A 372 4.28 22.29 23.09
N ASN A 373 4.97 23.42 23.04
CA ASN A 373 6.22 23.67 23.76
C ASN A 373 6.04 23.41 25.27
N ASP A 374 5.01 24.00 25.88
CA ASP A 374 4.69 23.82 27.31
C ASP A 374 4.33 22.36 27.64
N LYS A 375 3.58 21.68 26.78
CA LYS A 375 3.22 20.26 26.99
C LYS A 375 4.43 19.32 26.91
N VAL A 376 5.36 19.57 25.98
CA VAL A 376 6.51 18.69 25.77
C VAL A 376 7.63 18.98 26.76
N PHE A 377 8.02 20.24 26.92
CA PHE A 377 9.17 20.61 27.75
C PHE A 377 8.80 21.01 29.17
N GLY A 378 7.55 21.42 29.41
CA GLY A 378 7.04 21.75 30.74
C GLY A 378 6.59 20.54 31.56
N ASP A 379 6.31 19.40 30.92
CA ASP A 379 5.98 18.14 31.60
C ASP A 379 7.10 17.09 31.43
N VAL A 380 7.85 16.86 32.51
CA VAL A 380 8.94 15.87 32.57
C VAL A 380 8.46 14.47 32.18
N LYS A 381 7.23 14.08 32.52
CA LYS A 381 6.70 12.75 32.19
C LYS A 381 6.50 12.59 30.70
N MET A 382 5.94 13.62 30.05
CA MET A 382 5.74 13.66 28.61
C MET A 382 7.08 13.61 27.87
N LEU A 383 8.05 14.44 28.30
CA LEU A 383 9.39 14.44 27.70
C LEU A 383 10.07 13.08 27.80
N MET A 384 10.00 12.44 28.98
CA MET A 384 10.56 11.11 29.20
C MET A 384 9.85 10.04 28.36
N TRP A 385 8.53 10.13 28.21
CA TRP A 385 7.75 9.22 27.38
C TRP A 385 8.16 9.31 25.91
N ILE A 386 8.20 10.53 25.36
CA ILE A 386 8.63 10.78 23.97
C ILE A 386 10.06 10.30 23.73
N ALA A 387 10.98 10.55 24.67
CA ALA A 387 12.39 10.19 24.53
C ALA A 387 12.68 8.69 24.72
N ARG A 388 11.76 7.94 25.36
CA ARG A 388 11.98 6.54 25.75
C ARG A 388 12.44 5.66 24.58
N PRO A 389 11.78 5.63 23.40
CA PRO A 389 12.21 4.75 22.31
C PRO A 389 13.63 4.99 21.81
N ALA A 390 14.10 6.25 21.81
CA ALA A 390 15.47 6.57 21.43
C ALA A 390 16.46 5.97 22.43
N VAL A 391 16.18 6.09 23.74
CA VAL A 391 16.99 5.48 24.80
C VAL A 391 17.01 3.95 24.67
N THR A 392 15.85 3.31 24.46
CA THR A 392 15.73 1.87 24.24
C THR A 392 16.55 1.42 23.02
N THR A 393 16.44 2.14 21.90
CA THR A 393 17.16 1.82 20.66
C THR A 393 18.67 1.96 20.82
N ILE A 394 19.15 3.04 21.45
CA ILE A 394 20.58 3.25 21.72
C ILE A 394 21.12 2.15 22.66
N SER A 395 20.36 1.81 23.71
CA SER A 395 20.75 0.77 24.66
C SER A 395 20.86 -0.60 23.99
N TYR A 396 19.96 -0.91 23.05
CA TYR A 396 20.00 -2.13 22.25
C TYR A 396 21.25 -2.21 21.37
N PHE A 397 21.60 -1.13 20.65
CA PHE A 397 22.78 -1.12 19.78
C PHE A 397 24.11 -1.09 20.54
N SER A 398 24.09 -0.65 21.81
CA SER A 398 25.31 -0.53 22.64
C SER A 398 25.62 -1.80 23.45
N ALA A 399 24.66 -2.71 23.58
CA ALA A 399 24.81 -3.98 24.27
C ALA A 399 25.31 -5.09 23.32
#